data_AF-A0A9P6E4K8-F1
#
_entry.id   AF-A0A9P6E4K8-F1
#
_cell.length_a   1.000
_cell.length_b   1.000
_cell.length_c   1.000
_cell.angle_alpha   90.00
_cell.angle_beta   90.00
_cell.angle_gamma   90.00
#
_symmetry.space_group_name_H-M   'P 1'
#
loop_
_entity.id
_entity.type
_entity.pdbx_description
1 polymer ?
#
loop_
_entity_poly.entity_id
_entity_poly.type
_entity_poly.pdbx_seq_one_letter_code
_entity_poly.pdbx_strand_id
1 'polypeptide(L)'
;MSSIEHLPPELLIQVFLNLDLKSIFSLKRTCQFFHSIIEISEHVQYNLLLERSSMVSNPNSRQSITSKRHELQEKEDRWSNLRWADSFQRLAQPKTSLVCASVPLH
;
A
#
# COMPACT_ATOMS: atom_id res chain seq x y z
N MET A 1 6.34 -33.38 -18.82
CA MET A 1 5.36 -32.42 -18.27
C MET A 1 5.38 -32.54 -16.77
N SER A 2 5.61 -31.45 -16.07
CA SER A 2 5.82 -31.42 -14.63
C SER A 2 4.49 -31.67 -13.91
N SER A 3 4.42 -32.66 -13.01
CA SER A 3 3.17 -33.05 -12.32
C SER A 3 2.50 -31.91 -11.53
N ILE A 4 3.25 -30.84 -11.22
CA ILE A 4 2.79 -29.71 -10.41
C ILE A 4 1.71 -28.85 -11.10
N GLU A 5 1.65 -28.85 -12.43
CA GLU A 5 0.64 -28.08 -13.19
C GLU A 5 -0.76 -28.70 -13.12
N HIS A 6 -0.86 -29.95 -12.68
CA HIS A 6 -2.14 -30.65 -12.47
C HIS A 6 -2.71 -30.44 -11.07
N LEU A 7 -2.01 -29.73 -10.18
CA LEU A 7 -2.56 -29.40 -8.88
C LEU A 7 -3.67 -28.35 -9.01
N PRO A 8 -4.71 -28.44 -8.17
CA PRO A 8 -5.71 -27.39 -8.03
C PRO A 8 -5.06 -26.02 -7.73
N PRO A 9 -5.55 -24.93 -8.35
CA PRO A 9 -5.02 -23.58 -8.11
C PRO A 9 -5.04 -23.17 -6.64
N GLU A 10 -6.00 -23.64 -5.86
CA GLU A 10 -6.16 -23.31 -4.44
C GLU A 10 -4.95 -23.79 -3.62
N LEU A 11 -4.42 -24.97 -3.93
CA LEU A 11 -3.24 -25.51 -3.26
C LEU A 11 -1.97 -24.74 -3.65
N LEU A 12 -1.86 -24.36 -4.92
CA LEU A 12 -0.76 -23.53 -5.39
C LEU A 12 -0.78 -22.14 -4.74
N ILE A 13 -1.96 -21.54 -4.58
CA ILE A 13 -2.12 -20.27 -3.86
C ILE A 13 -1.64 -20.40 -2.41
N GLN A 14 -2.01 -21.47 -1.70
CA GLN A 14 -1.52 -21.71 -0.34
C GLN A 14 0.00 -21.84 -0.28
N VAL A 15 0.62 -22.54 -1.24
CA VAL A 15 2.08 -22.59 -1.33
C VAL A 15 2.66 -21.19 -1.56
N PHE A 16 2.11 -20.42 -2.50
CA PHE A 16 2.59 -19.07 -2.82
C PHE A 16 2.48 -18.10 -1.64
N LEU A 17 1.46 -18.23 -0.79
CA LEU A 17 1.31 -17.41 0.42
C LEU A 17 2.39 -17.67 1.48
N ASN A 18 3.07 -18.81 1.42
CA ASN A 18 4.17 -19.17 2.33
C ASN A 18 5.56 -18.82 1.78
N LEU A 19 5.64 -18.28 0.56
CA LEU A 19 6.90 -17.92 -0.09
C LEU A 19 7.24 -16.45 0.12
N ASP A 20 8.54 -16.14 0.13
CA ASP A 20 9.03 -14.78 0.14
C ASP A 20 8.88 -14.09 -1.22
N LEU A 21 8.93 -12.76 -1.23
CA LEU A 21 8.79 -11.95 -2.44
C LEU A 21 9.71 -12.41 -3.58
N LYS A 22 10.97 -12.74 -3.28
CA LYS A 22 11.96 -13.11 -4.31
C LYS A 22 11.60 -14.44 -4.97
N SER A 23 11.12 -15.41 -4.18
CA SER A 23 10.64 -16.68 -4.71
C SER A 23 9.40 -16.50 -5.58
N ILE A 24 8.45 -15.64 -5.18
CA ILE A 24 7.26 -15.35 -5.98
C ILE A 24 7.64 -14.71 -7.33
N PHE A 25 8.53 -13.72 -7.34
CA PHE A 25 9.01 -13.13 -8.59
C PHE A 25 9.75 -14.13 -9.48
N SER A 26 10.47 -15.08 -8.88
CA SER A 26 11.12 -16.17 -9.63
C SER A 26 10.07 -17.07 -10.27
N LEU A 27 9.03 -17.47 -9.54
CA LEU A 27 7.91 -18.28 -10.07
C LEU A 27 7.13 -17.58 -11.19
N LYS A 28 6.92 -16.26 -11.10
CA LYS A 28 6.31 -15.50 -12.20
C LYS A 28 7.09 -15.61 -13.50
N ARG A 29 8.42 -15.80 -13.41
CA ARG A 29 9.32 -15.90 -14.58
C ARG A 29 9.51 -17.33 -15.08
N THR A 30 9.11 -18.35 -14.33
CA THR A 30 9.32 -19.75 -14.75
C THR A 30 8.29 -20.22 -15.78
N CYS A 31 7.01 -19.92 -15.60
CA CYS A 31 5.97 -20.33 -16.54
C CYS A 31 4.74 -19.40 -16.53
N GLN A 32 4.01 -19.37 -17.65
CA GLN A 32 2.80 -18.56 -17.80
C GLN A 32 1.68 -19.01 -16.85
N PHE A 33 1.62 -20.29 -16.49
CA PHE A 33 0.60 -20.81 -15.58
C PHE A 33 0.74 -20.21 -14.17
N PHE A 34 1.94 -20.23 -13.58
CA PHE A 34 2.19 -19.60 -12.28
C PHE A 34 2.04 -18.08 -12.35
N HIS A 35 2.50 -17.47 -13.45
CA HIS A 35 2.27 -16.05 -13.69
C HIS A 35 0.77 -15.70 -13.60
N SER A 36 -0.08 -16.44 -14.31
CA SER A 36 -1.53 -16.23 -14.31
C SER A 36 -2.16 -16.44 -12.94
N ILE A 37 -1.77 -17.48 -12.18
CA ILE A 37 -2.30 -17.71 -10.83
C ILE A 37 -1.91 -16.57 -9.90
N ILE A 38 -0.66 -16.11 -9.95
CA ILE A 38 -0.16 -15.03 -9.11
C ILE A 38 -0.89 -13.73 -9.43
N GLU A 39 -1.13 -13.41 -10.70
CA GLU A 39 -1.85 -12.20 -11.12
C GLU A 39 -3.35 -12.22 -10.78
N ILE A 40 -4.01 -13.37 -10.91
CA ILE A 40 -5.46 -13.49 -10.70
C ILE A 40 -5.81 -13.61 -9.20
N SER A 41 -4.92 -14.19 -8.40
CA SER A 41 -5.21 -14.43 -6.98
C SER A 41 -5.11 -13.16 -6.14
N GLU A 42 -6.27 -12.65 -5.73
CA GLU A 42 -6.42 -11.52 -4.81
C GLU A 42 -5.67 -11.73 -3.48
N HIS A 43 -5.62 -12.98 -2.99
CA HIS A 43 -4.89 -13.32 -1.77
C HIS A 43 -3.38 -13.12 -1.92
N VAL A 44 -2.81 -13.60 -3.03
CA VAL A 44 -1.38 -13.49 -3.30
C VAL A 44 -1.02 -12.03 -3.54
N GLN A 45 -1.78 -11.32 -4.38
CA GLN A 45 -1.57 -9.90 -4.65
C GLN A 45 -1.65 -9.03 -3.39
N TYR A 46 -2.64 -9.29 -2.52
CA TYR A 46 -2.76 -8.61 -1.25
C TYR A 46 -1.56 -8.87 -0.32
N ASN A 47 -1.09 -10.12 -0.23
CA ASN A 47 0.08 -10.46 0.58
C ASN A 47 1.35 -9.79 0.05
N LEU A 48 1.55 -9.76 -1.27
CA LEU A 48 2.66 -9.03 -1.91
C LEU A 48 2.64 -7.53 -1.56
N LEU A 49 1.46 -6.93 -1.54
CA LEU A 49 1.29 -5.51 -1.21
C LEU A 49 1.57 -5.22 0.27
N LEU A 50 1.18 -6.12 1.17
CA LEU A 50 1.50 -6.04 2.59
C LEU A 50 3.01 -6.09 2.83
N GLU A 51 3.68 -7.08 2.24
CA GLU A 51 5.15 -7.23 2.32
C GLU A 51 5.86 -5.98 1.78
N ARG A 52 5.44 -5.48 0.60
CA ARG A 52 5.99 -4.26 0.00
C ARG A 52 5.83 -3.04 0.91
N SER A 53 4.69 -2.89 1.56
CA SER A 53 4.39 -1.76 2.45
C SER A 53 4.87 -1.98 3.89
N SER A 54 5.51 -3.13 4.17
CA SER A 54 5.92 -3.56 5.52
C SER A 54 4.77 -3.49 6.53
N MET A 55 3.57 -3.88 6.10
CA MET A 55 2.35 -3.87 6.91
C MET A 55 1.92 -5.30 7.27
N VAL A 56 1.23 -5.43 8.41
CA VAL A 56 0.69 -6.71 8.87
C VAL A 56 -0.83 -6.73 8.66
N SER A 57 -1.33 -7.84 8.11
CA SER A 57 -2.78 -8.02 7.93
C SER A 57 -3.49 -8.07 9.28
N ASN A 58 -4.59 -7.32 9.42
CA ASN A 58 -5.48 -7.46 10.56
C ASN A 58 -6.46 -8.64 10.32
N PRO A 59 -6.36 -9.74 11.09
CA PRO A 59 -7.25 -10.89 10.93
C PRO A 59 -8.68 -10.61 11.38
N ASN A 60 -8.90 -9.61 12.25
CA ASN A 60 -10.21 -9.33 12.86
C ASN A 60 -11.08 -8.37 12.03
N SER A 61 -10.57 -7.82 10.94
CA SER A 61 -11.36 -6.91 10.11
C SER A 61 -12.43 -7.69 9.34
N ARG A 62 -13.65 -7.14 9.26
CA ARG A 62 -14.76 -7.71 8.47
C ARG A 62 -14.67 -7.43 6.97
N GLN A 63 -13.64 -6.72 6.53
CA GLN A 63 -13.46 -6.34 5.12
C GLN A 63 -13.01 -7.54 4.28
N SER A 64 -13.51 -7.61 3.05
CA SER A 64 -13.04 -8.56 2.05
C SER A 64 -11.58 -8.29 1.68
N ILE A 65 -10.84 -9.31 1.22
CA ILE A 65 -9.44 -9.16 0.80
C ILE A 65 -9.30 -8.19 -0.37
N THR A 66 -10.24 -8.21 -1.31
CA THR A 66 -10.26 -7.28 -2.43
C THR A 66 -10.42 -5.83 -1.95
N SER A 67 -11.32 -5.59 -0.98
CA SER A 67 -11.48 -4.26 -0.37
C SER A 67 -10.20 -3.80 0.33
N LYS A 68 -9.57 -4.69 1.12
CA LYS A 68 -8.31 -4.39 1.80
C LYS A 68 -7.18 -4.06 0.82
N ARG A 69 -7.07 -4.84 -0.26
CA ARG A 69 -6.07 -4.60 -1.31
C ARG A 69 -6.28 -3.24 -1.95
N HIS A 70 -7.52 -2.90 -2.29
CA HIS A 70 -7.86 -1.61 -2.88
C HIS A 70 -7.51 -0.45 -1.92
N GLU A 71 -7.92 -0.52 -0.66
CA GLU A 71 -7.60 0.50 0.36
C GLU A 71 -6.09 0.67 0.56
N LEU A 72 -5.35 -0.44 0.60
CA LEU A 72 -3.90 -0.41 0.76
C LEU A 72 -3.21 0.19 -0.47
N GLN A 73 -3.72 -0.10 -1.66
CA GLN A 73 -3.21 0.44 -2.92
C GLN A 73 -3.49 1.94 -3.04
N GLU A 74 -4.71 2.38 -2.75
CA GLU A 74 -5.08 3.80 -2.73
C GLU A 74 -4.21 4.58 -1.74
N LYS A 75 -3.97 4.01 -0.55
CA LYS A 75 -3.07 4.59 0.43
C LYS A 75 -1.68 4.79 -0.16
N GLU A 76 -1.11 3.76 -0.78
CA GLU A 76 0.22 3.82 -1.39
C GLU A 76 0.30 4.84 -2.54
N ASP A 77 -0.74 4.91 -3.37
CA ASP A 77 -0.84 5.88 -4.45
C ASP A 77 -0.89 7.32 -3.90
N ARG A 78 -1.60 7.54 -2.79
CA ARG A 78 -1.64 8.85 -2.12
C ARG A 78 -0.29 9.23 -1.50
N TRP A 79 0.43 8.28 -0.90
CA TRP A 79 1.76 8.53 -0.35
C TRP A 79 2.79 8.83 -1.43
N SER A 80 2.78 8.08 -2.54
CA SER A 80 3.70 8.30 -3.65
C SER A 80 3.46 9.63 -4.38
N ASN A 81 2.22 10.12 -4.37
CA ASN A 81 1.84 11.42 -4.94
C ASN A 81 1.80 12.57 -3.91
N LEU A 82 2.33 12.36 -2.71
CA LEU A 82 2.32 13.39 -1.67
C LEU A 82 3.12 14.62 -2.13
N ARG A 83 2.42 15.75 -2.30
CA ARG A 83 3.01 17.07 -2.53
C ARG A 83 3.06 17.80 -1.20
N TRP A 84 4.24 18.14 -0.73
CA TRP A 84 4.37 19.07 0.39
C TRP A 84 3.89 20.44 -0.08
N ALA A 85 2.88 21.00 0.59
CA ALA A 85 2.50 22.38 0.35
C ALA A 85 3.59 23.29 0.93
N ASP A 86 4.16 24.18 0.12
CA ASP A 86 5.19 25.17 0.51
C ASP A 86 4.73 26.17 1.60
N SER A 87 3.53 26.00 2.17
CA SER A 87 2.93 26.94 3.11
C SER A 87 3.59 27.03 4.49
N PHE A 88 4.78 26.46 4.68
CA PHE A 88 5.63 26.74 5.85
C PHE A 88 6.05 28.21 5.97
N GLN A 89 5.87 29.04 4.94
CA GLN A 89 6.07 30.50 5.02
C GLN A 89 5.12 31.22 5.98
N ARG A 90 4.03 30.59 6.47
CA ARG A 90 3.14 31.22 7.45
C ARG A 90 3.61 31.15 8.90
N LEU A 91 4.60 30.31 9.24
CA LEU A 91 5.16 30.25 10.60
C LEU A 91 6.34 31.20 10.82
N ALA A 92 6.84 31.83 9.75
CA ALA A 92 7.94 32.79 9.78
C ALA A 92 7.48 34.25 9.63
N GLN A 93 6.19 34.54 9.83
CA GLN A 93 5.78 35.94 9.95
C GLN A 93 6.12 36.43 11.36
N PRO A 94 7.04 37.41 11.52
CA PRO A 94 7.19 38.07 12.80
C PRO A 94 5.85 38.72 13.15
N LYS A 95 5.39 38.54 14.39
CA LYS A 95 4.26 39.27 14.95
C LYS A 95 4.65 40.76 15.04
N THR A 96 4.60 41.49 13.93
CA THR A 96 4.89 42.92 13.92
C THR A 96 3.67 43.71 14.36
N SER A 97 3.85 44.33 15.53
CA SER A 97 3.20 45.54 16.06
C SER A 97 1.69 45.52 16.28
N LEU A 98 1.31 45.27 17.54
CA LEU A 98 0.28 46.07 18.20
C LEU A 98 0.62 47.55 18.00
N VAL A 99 -0.18 48.26 17.20
CA VAL A 99 -0.14 49.72 17.16
C VAL A 99 -0.72 50.22 18.48
N CYS A 100 0.17 50.69 19.36
CA CYS A 100 -0.20 51.57 20.47
C CYS A 100 -0.45 52.99 19.94
N ALA A 101 -1.39 53.68 20.59
CA ALA A 101 -1.71 55.10 20.51
C ALA A 101 -2.64 55.51 19.34
N SER A 102 -3.69 56.31 19.54
CA SER A 102 -3.91 57.34 20.57
C SER A 102 -5.39 57.52 20.89
N VAL A 103 -5.71 57.64 22.17
CA VAL A 103 -7.00 58.17 22.68
C VAL A 103 -6.96 59.69 22.54
N PRO A 104 -7.94 60.36 21.92
CA PRO A 104 -8.08 61.80 22.04
C PRO A 104 -8.88 62.14 23.30
N LEU A 105 -8.22 62.83 24.24
CA LEU A 105 -8.85 63.70 25.23
C LEU A 105 -9.06 65.05 24.55
N HIS A 106 -10.30 65.43 24.26
CA HIS A 106 -11.01 66.62 24.77
C HIS A 106 -12.22 66.97 23.90
#